data_AF-X6JUI1-F1
#
_entry.id   AF-X6JUI1-F1
#
_cell.length_a   1.000
_cell.length_b   1.000
_cell.length_c   1.000
_cell.angle_alpha   90.00
_cell.angle_beta   90.00
_cell.angle_gamma   90.00
#
_symmetry.space_group_name_H-M   'P 1'
#
loop_
_entity.id
_entity.type
_entity.pdbx_description
1 polymer ?
#
loop_
_entity_poly.entity_id
_entity_poly.type
_entity_poly.pdbx_seq_one_letter_code
_entity_poly.pdbx_strand_id
1 'polypeptide(L)'
;MAAPGYSDTDKAEDVKHLHSMGYAQELERRLSRFSNFAVSFSIICILSGGINSLAQATSGAGGIGIGIGWLVGCFVSLTFAVAMSQISSAYPTAGGLYHWGSILGNRGTGWVTAWLNLLGLITVLGAINVGTWTFFIGAFGPTLGIEGTLTNQMIFLVIITGAQALINHLGIKLTAKLTDFSGYLIFFGSILIAVVCLFSAETWDFSRLFTFHNYSGEAGASVWPSVSNAWVFALGLLLPIYTITGYDASAHTSEETIKAASSVPRAMVMSVIWSAVFGYLFLAAFVLMIPNMDDAAKQGWNVFFWAFDQRVSPGLKEFVYLVVFIAQLLCGLATVTSASRMIFAFSRDGGLPGSSALAKVSPTYRTPVAAIWTASVLSVLFVWGSTLVSVAGTSAYTIVVSCTVIFLFLSFTVPIVLGMVAWGTPKWDKMGPWNLGRGIFMLFGVLSIVSMILIFIIGIQPPNDWALYITVGFFILTAIVWFAFERNRFQGPPLGDIIAARQAAIKAAEQAVGETGH
;
A
#
# COMPACT_ATOMS: atom_id res chain seq x y z
N MET A 1 23.74 12.73 -15.05
CA MET A 1 24.70 11.64 -14.82
C MET A 1 23.92 10.38 -14.51
N ALA A 2 24.20 9.29 -15.21
CA ALA A 2 23.60 7.98 -14.96
C ALA A 2 23.93 7.53 -13.52
N ALA A 3 23.03 6.78 -12.89
CA ALA A 3 23.32 6.18 -11.59
C ALA A 3 24.54 5.24 -11.72
N PRO A 4 25.47 5.23 -10.74
CA PRO A 4 26.64 4.35 -10.81
C PRO A 4 26.19 2.89 -11.00
N GLY A 5 26.61 2.26 -12.10
CA GLY A 5 26.24 0.88 -12.46
C GLY A 5 25.07 0.71 -13.45
N TYR A 6 24.59 1.78 -14.08
CA TYR A 6 23.62 1.72 -15.18
C TYR A 6 24.31 2.10 -16.50
N SER A 7 24.64 1.08 -17.30
CA SER A 7 25.31 1.25 -18.59
C SER A 7 24.34 1.65 -19.70
N ASP A 8 24.86 2.19 -20.81
CA ASP A 8 24.03 2.51 -21.98
C ASP A 8 23.36 1.25 -22.57
N THR A 9 24.01 0.08 -22.45
CA THR A 9 23.43 -1.21 -22.80
C THR A 9 22.25 -1.57 -21.91
N ASP A 10 22.34 -1.35 -20.59
CA ASP A 10 21.22 -1.57 -19.67
C ASP A 10 20.04 -0.64 -20.00
N LYS A 11 20.33 0.63 -20.36
CA LYS A 11 19.32 1.58 -20.78
C LYS A 11 18.61 1.13 -22.06
N ALA A 12 19.37 0.69 -23.06
CA ALA A 12 18.81 0.18 -24.31
C ALA A 12 17.96 -1.08 -24.09
N GLU A 13 18.37 -1.99 -23.20
CA GLU A 13 17.58 -3.18 -22.86
C GLU A 13 16.26 -2.85 -22.15
N ASP A 14 16.29 -1.97 -21.14
CA ASP A 14 15.08 -1.54 -20.43
C ASP A 14 14.09 -0.81 -21.37
N VAL A 15 14.58 0.05 -22.26
CA VAL A 15 13.77 0.73 -23.28
C VAL A 15 13.21 -0.27 -24.29
N LYS A 16 14.05 -1.19 -24.79
CA LYS A 16 13.62 -2.23 -25.73
C LYS A 16 12.54 -3.12 -25.13
N HIS A 17 12.66 -3.49 -23.85
CA HIS A 17 11.64 -4.28 -23.15
C HIS A 17 10.33 -3.50 -23.04
N LEU A 18 10.37 -2.22 -22.69
CA LEU A 18 9.19 -1.35 -22.62
C LEU A 18 8.51 -1.17 -23.98
N HIS A 19 9.30 -0.93 -25.04
CA HIS A 19 8.82 -0.82 -26.42
C HIS A 19 8.19 -2.12 -26.92
N SER A 20 8.75 -3.27 -26.53
CA SER A 20 8.18 -4.58 -26.88
C SER A 20 6.80 -4.82 -26.27
N MET A 21 6.45 -4.06 -25.22
CA MET A 21 5.13 -4.06 -24.59
C MET A 21 4.21 -2.93 -25.11
N GLY A 22 4.65 -2.17 -26.12
CA GLY A 22 3.86 -1.12 -26.77
C GLY A 22 3.79 0.21 -26.03
N TYR A 23 4.73 0.46 -25.11
CA TYR A 23 4.79 1.69 -24.33
C TYR A 23 6.04 2.51 -24.65
N ALA A 24 5.89 3.83 -24.59
CA ALA A 24 6.97 4.80 -24.77
C ALA A 24 7.69 5.10 -23.46
N GLN A 25 8.98 5.43 -23.53
CA GLN A 25 9.74 5.87 -22.36
C GLN A 25 9.45 7.36 -22.05
N GLU A 26 8.26 7.64 -21.52
CA GLU A 26 7.82 9.02 -21.21
C GLU A 26 8.35 9.50 -19.84
N LEU A 27 8.38 8.59 -18.86
CA LEU A 27 8.85 8.83 -17.50
C LEU A 27 10.37 8.67 -17.40
N GLU A 28 11.00 9.43 -16.51
CA GLU A 28 12.46 9.44 -16.38
C GLU A 28 12.95 8.30 -15.48
N ARG A 29 13.79 7.40 -16.01
CA ARG A 29 14.44 6.33 -15.19
C ARG A 29 15.49 6.92 -14.25
N ARG A 30 15.10 7.14 -12.99
CA ARG A 30 15.92 7.74 -11.94
C ARG A 30 15.94 6.94 -10.64
N LEU A 31 14.99 6.03 -10.43
CA LEU A 31 14.90 5.25 -9.20
C LEU A 31 15.93 4.13 -9.22
N SER A 32 16.83 4.18 -8.24
CA SER A 32 17.75 3.08 -7.96
C SER A 32 16.98 1.87 -7.42
N ARG A 33 17.65 0.71 -7.32
CA ARG A 33 17.06 -0.47 -6.68
C ARG A 33 16.66 -0.19 -5.23
N PHE A 34 17.46 0.58 -4.49
CA PHE A 34 17.11 0.96 -3.12
C PHE A 34 15.92 1.91 -3.12
N SER A 35 15.85 2.87 -4.04
CA SER A 35 14.73 3.81 -4.11
C SER A 35 13.41 3.13 -4.44
N ASN A 36 13.41 2.16 -5.35
CA ASN A 36 12.22 1.37 -5.64
C ASN A 36 11.77 0.52 -4.43
N PHE A 37 12.72 -0.07 -3.69
CA PHE A 37 12.45 -0.69 -2.39
C PHE A 37 11.89 0.30 -1.37
N ALA A 38 12.50 1.49 -1.26
CA ALA A 38 12.16 2.50 -0.29
C ALA A 38 10.77 3.08 -0.53
N VAL A 39 10.30 3.18 -1.78
CA VAL A 39 8.91 3.56 -2.11
C VAL A 39 7.92 2.55 -1.52
N SER A 40 8.13 1.25 -1.74
CA SER A 40 7.25 0.20 -1.21
C SER A 40 7.30 0.12 0.31
N PHE A 41 8.52 0.16 0.87
CA PHE A 41 8.75 0.15 2.31
C PHE A 41 8.16 1.38 3.01
N SER A 42 8.18 2.55 2.33
CA SER A 42 7.56 3.78 2.83
C SER A 42 6.04 3.73 2.84
N ILE A 43 5.39 3.00 1.94
CA ILE A 43 3.93 2.85 1.99
C ILE A 43 3.53 1.84 3.07
N ILE A 44 4.26 0.73 3.18
CA ILE A 44 4.07 -0.23 4.28
C ILE A 44 4.20 0.47 5.64
N CYS A 45 5.19 1.36 5.78
CA CYS A 45 5.49 2.17 6.97
C CYS A 45 4.95 1.57 8.27
N ILE A 46 5.72 0.65 8.83
CA ILE A 46 5.37 -0.05 10.08
C ILE A 46 5.16 0.92 11.27
N LEU A 47 5.73 2.13 11.21
CA LEU A 47 5.53 3.21 12.18
C LEU A 47 4.17 3.90 12.05
N SER A 48 3.54 3.82 10.87
CA SER A 48 2.18 4.29 10.65
C SER A 48 1.19 3.18 10.96
N GLY A 49 1.14 2.14 10.11
CA GLY A 49 0.14 1.08 10.21
C GLY A 49 0.26 0.30 11.53
N GLY A 50 1.49 0.00 11.95
CA GLY A 50 1.76 -0.79 13.15
C GLY A 50 1.29 -0.07 14.42
N ILE A 51 1.54 1.23 14.54
CA ILE A 51 1.12 2.03 15.71
C ILE A 51 -0.38 2.33 15.66
N ASN A 52 -0.87 2.84 14.53
CA ASN A 52 -2.26 3.24 14.38
C ASN A 52 -3.24 2.05 14.47
N SER A 53 -2.75 0.81 14.27
CA SER A 53 -3.57 -0.41 14.33
C SER A 53 -3.33 -1.27 15.58
N LEU A 54 -2.53 -0.83 16.55
CA LEU A 54 -2.16 -1.62 17.74
C LEU A 54 -3.37 -2.22 18.47
N ALA A 55 -4.44 -1.43 18.60
CA ALA A 55 -5.68 -1.80 19.26
C ALA A 55 -6.29 -3.10 18.72
N GLN A 56 -6.13 -3.37 17.42
CA GLN A 56 -6.69 -4.58 16.79
C GLN A 56 -6.11 -5.85 17.42
N ALA A 57 -4.86 -5.83 17.86
CA ALA A 57 -4.21 -6.93 18.55
C ALA A 57 -4.34 -6.82 20.08
N THR A 58 -3.97 -5.67 20.67
CA THR A 58 -3.91 -5.50 22.14
C THR A 58 -5.29 -5.59 22.78
N SER A 59 -6.31 -5.00 22.16
CA SER A 59 -7.70 -5.05 22.62
C SER A 59 -8.47 -6.25 22.06
N GLY A 60 -7.80 -7.13 21.32
CA GLY A 60 -8.35 -8.39 20.81
C GLY A 60 -7.81 -9.59 21.59
N ALA A 61 -6.76 -10.21 21.06
CA ALA A 61 -6.13 -11.41 21.64
C ALA A 61 -5.02 -11.08 22.65
N GLY A 62 -4.68 -9.80 22.84
CA GLY A 62 -3.58 -9.37 23.70
C GLY A 62 -2.22 -9.65 23.09
N GLY A 63 -1.26 -10.08 23.93
CA GLY A 63 0.15 -10.24 23.54
C GLY A 63 0.38 -11.24 22.40
N ILE A 64 -0.35 -12.35 22.37
CA ILE A 64 -0.27 -13.34 21.28
C ILE A 64 -0.67 -12.79 19.90
N GLY A 65 -1.54 -11.78 19.86
CA GLY A 65 -1.90 -11.07 18.63
C GLY A 65 -0.71 -10.38 17.97
N ILE A 66 0.27 -9.95 18.78
CA ILE A 66 1.54 -9.39 18.29
C ILE A 66 2.60 -10.48 18.17
N GLY A 67 2.78 -11.34 19.18
CA GLY A 67 3.87 -12.33 19.18
C GLY A 67 3.75 -13.40 18.08
N ILE A 68 2.54 -13.89 17.81
CA ILE A 68 2.28 -14.86 16.73
C ILE A 68 1.50 -14.20 15.60
N GLY A 69 0.47 -13.42 15.93
CA GLY A 69 -0.42 -12.83 14.94
C GLY A 69 0.31 -11.93 13.93
N TRP A 70 1.30 -11.14 14.38
CA TRP A 70 2.15 -10.35 13.49
C TRP A 70 2.86 -11.23 12.45
N LEU A 71 3.53 -12.29 12.88
CA LEU A 71 4.29 -13.18 11.98
C LEU A 71 3.38 -13.90 11.00
N VAL A 72 2.22 -14.36 11.45
CA VAL A 72 1.22 -15.01 10.59
C VAL A 72 0.70 -14.03 9.54
N GLY A 73 0.33 -12.81 9.93
CA GLY A 73 -0.13 -11.81 8.98
C GLY A 73 0.96 -11.31 8.01
N CYS A 74 2.21 -11.22 8.47
CA CYS A 74 3.35 -10.96 7.60
C CYS A 74 3.51 -12.06 6.55
N PHE A 75 3.33 -13.32 6.95
CA PHE A 75 3.39 -14.45 6.03
C PHE A 75 2.26 -14.38 5.00
N VAL A 76 1.03 -14.04 5.42
CA VAL A 76 -0.11 -13.79 4.52
C VAL A 76 0.28 -12.77 3.44
N SER A 77 0.79 -11.59 3.81
CA SER A 77 1.23 -10.58 2.83
C SER A 77 2.42 -11.03 1.99
N LEU A 78 3.36 -11.79 2.56
CA LEU A 78 4.51 -12.33 1.84
C LEU A 78 4.07 -13.29 0.73
N THR A 79 2.96 -14.02 0.93
CA THR A 79 2.48 -14.95 -0.10
C THR A 79 2.17 -14.23 -1.42
N PHE A 80 1.46 -13.10 -1.32
CA PHE A 80 1.14 -12.24 -2.46
C PHE A 80 2.39 -11.59 -3.04
N ALA A 81 3.27 -11.04 -2.19
CA ALA A 81 4.50 -10.39 -2.67
C ALA A 81 5.38 -11.33 -3.49
N VAL A 82 5.54 -12.59 -3.05
CA VAL A 82 6.30 -13.61 -3.79
C VAL A 82 5.60 -13.97 -5.10
N ALA A 83 4.30 -14.25 -5.10
CA ALA A 83 3.56 -14.60 -6.32
C ALA A 83 3.58 -13.46 -7.36
N MET A 84 3.35 -12.22 -6.92
CA MET A 84 3.40 -11.05 -7.81
C MET A 84 4.80 -10.72 -8.29
N SER A 85 5.85 -11.00 -7.50
CA SER A 85 7.24 -10.79 -7.94
C SER A 85 7.56 -11.58 -9.21
N GLN A 86 7.01 -12.80 -9.36
CA GLN A 86 7.21 -13.60 -10.56
C GLN A 86 6.59 -12.94 -11.80
N ILE A 87 5.40 -12.35 -11.65
CA ILE A 87 4.66 -11.71 -12.74
C ILE A 87 5.29 -10.35 -13.07
N SER A 88 5.64 -9.56 -12.05
CA SER A 88 6.24 -8.23 -12.23
C SER A 88 7.60 -8.29 -12.90
N SER A 89 8.34 -9.38 -12.71
CA SER A 89 9.60 -9.62 -13.42
C SER A 89 9.42 -9.86 -14.91
N ALA A 90 8.34 -10.53 -15.31
CA ALA A 90 8.02 -10.76 -16.73
C ALA A 90 7.47 -9.48 -17.38
N TYR A 91 6.61 -8.74 -16.67
CA TYR A 91 5.90 -7.57 -17.20
C TYR A 91 6.11 -6.32 -16.31
N PRO A 92 7.31 -5.71 -16.30
CA PRO A 92 7.66 -4.60 -15.42
C PRO A 92 7.14 -3.24 -15.94
N THR A 93 5.82 -3.08 -16.02
CA THR A 93 5.15 -1.86 -16.51
C THR A 93 4.50 -1.05 -15.40
N ALA A 94 4.39 0.28 -15.56
CA ALA A 94 3.81 1.17 -14.54
C ALA A 94 2.33 0.91 -14.27
N GLY A 95 1.60 0.29 -15.21
CA GLY A 95 0.23 -0.18 -14.98
C GLY A 95 0.10 -1.39 -14.06
N GLY A 96 1.23 -1.98 -13.63
CA GLY A 96 1.31 -3.06 -12.64
C GLY A 96 0.22 -4.12 -12.79
N LEU A 97 -0.56 -4.28 -11.72
CA LEU A 97 -1.62 -5.28 -11.57
C LEU A 97 -2.64 -5.26 -12.71
N TYR A 98 -3.00 -4.07 -13.21
CA TYR A 98 -3.95 -3.89 -14.30
C TYR A 98 -3.41 -4.44 -15.63
N HIS A 99 -2.15 -4.16 -15.94
CA HIS A 99 -1.51 -4.73 -17.14
C HIS A 99 -1.41 -6.24 -17.03
N TRP A 100 -0.99 -6.76 -15.87
CA TRP A 100 -0.89 -8.19 -15.64
C TRP A 100 -2.24 -8.89 -15.80
N GLY A 101 -3.30 -8.31 -15.22
CA GLY A 101 -4.67 -8.81 -15.36
C GLY A 101 -5.19 -8.78 -16.80
N SER A 102 -4.74 -7.82 -17.61
CA SER A 102 -5.10 -7.72 -19.03
C SER A 102 -4.32 -8.70 -19.92
N ILE A 103 -3.01 -8.82 -19.71
CA ILE A 103 -2.08 -9.65 -20.48
C ILE A 103 -2.37 -11.14 -20.22
N LEU A 104 -2.45 -11.53 -18.95
CA LEU A 104 -2.63 -12.92 -18.55
C LEU A 104 -4.08 -13.37 -18.71
N GLY A 105 -5.03 -12.46 -18.49
CA GLY A 105 -6.45 -12.69 -18.64
C GLY A 105 -7.00 -12.09 -19.93
N ASN A 106 -7.80 -11.04 -19.78
CA ASN A 106 -8.39 -10.26 -20.85
C ASN A 106 -8.60 -8.81 -20.40
N ARG A 107 -9.00 -7.93 -21.33
CA ARG A 107 -9.27 -6.52 -21.03
C ARG A 107 -10.26 -6.27 -19.88
N GLY A 108 -11.24 -7.17 -19.67
CA GLY A 108 -12.22 -7.05 -18.60
C GLY A 108 -11.65 -7.39 -17.23
N THR A 109 -10.87 -8.47 -17.13
CA THR A 109 -10.19 -8.80 -15.87
C THR A 109 -9.15 -7.74 -15.50
N GLY A 110 -8.44 -7.20 -16.49
CA GLY A 110 -7.60 -6.03 -16.32
C GLY A 110 -8.36 -4.83 -15.79
N TRP A 111 -9.46 -4.45 -16.43
CA TRP A 111 -10.27 -3.29 -16.03
C TRP A 111 -10.81 -3.42 -14.60
N VAL A 112 -11.34 -4.58 -14.22
CA VAL A 112 -11.78 -4.83 -12.83
C VAL A 112 -10.61 -4.71 -11.86
N THR A 113 -9.44 -5.27 -12.22
CA THR A 113 -8.21 -5.16 -11.40
C THR A 113 -7.78 -3.71 -11.23
N ALA A 114 -7.88 -2.89 -12.29
CA ALA A 114 -7.56 -1.47 -12.25
C ALA A 114 -8.46 -0.72 -11.26
N TRP A 115 -9.78 -0.96 -11.29
CA TRP A 115 -10.71 -0.28 -10.38
C TRP A 115 -10.56 -0.73 -8.93
N LEU A 116 -10.36 -2.04 -8.69
CA LEU A 116 -10.07 -2.54 -7.35
C LEU A 116 -8.81 -1.89 -6.77
N ASN A 117 -7.72 -1.84 -7.55
CA ASN A 117 -6.47 -1.24 -7.11
C ASN A 117 -6.59 0.29 -6.95
N LEU A 118 -7.22 0.98 -7.92
CA LEU A 118 -7.37 2.43 -7.88
C LEU A 118 -8.22 2.88 -6.68
N LEU A 119 -9.37 2.26 -6.45
CA LEU A 119 -10.20 2.57 -5.29
C LEU A 119 -9.44 2.27 -4.00
N GLY A 120 -8.73 1.13 -3.94
CA GLY A 120 -7.85 0.79 -2.82
C GLY A 120 -6.78 1.86 -2.56
N LEU A 121 -6.12 2.36 -3.59
CA LEU A 121 -5.07 3.39 -3.46
C LEU A 121 -5.62 4.75 -3.02
N ILE A 122 -6.78 5.16 -3.52
CA ILE A 122 -7.41 6.44 -3.11
C ILE A 122 -7.88 6.38 -1.65
N THR A 123 -8.48 5.26 -1.27
CA THR A 123 -9.02 5.07 0.08
C THR A 123 -7.91 4.86 1.11
N VAL A 124 -6.83 4.13 0.78
CA VAL A 124 -5.68 3.97 1.67
C VAL A 124 -4.90 5.28 1.86
N LEU A 125 -4.80 6.13 0.83
CA LEU A 125 -4.22 7.47 0.98
C LEU A 125 -5.02 8.30 2.01
N GLY A 126 -6.35 8.26 1.90
CA GLY A 126 -7.23 8.87 2.89
C GLY A 126 -7.00 8.28 4.28
N ALA A 127 -6.90 6.95 4.38
CA ALA A 127 -6.70 6.24 5.62
C ALA A 127 -5.39 6.61 6.34
N ILE A 128 -4.29 6.66 5.58
CA ILE A 128 -2.97 7.04 6.09
C ILE A 128 -2.99 8.48 6.60
N ASN A 129 -3.56 9.40 5.83
CA ASN A 129 -3.58 10.82 6.21
C ASN A 129 -4.50 11.10 7.40
N VAL A 130 -5.61 10.36 7.54
CA VAL A 130 -6.45 10.39 8.76
C VAL A 130 -5.71 9.76 9.95
N GLY A 131 -5.04 8.62 9.77
CA GLY A 131 -4.19 8.04 10.81
C GLY A 131 -3.09 9.00 11.27
N THR A 132 -2.50 9.75 10.33
CA THR A 132 -1.51 10.80 10.62
C THR A 132 -2.12 11.93 11.44
N TRP A 133 -3.36 12.33 11.16
CA TRP A 133 -4.10 13.30 11.97
C TRP A 133 -4.38 12.78 13.39
N THR A 134 -4.90 11.55 13.51
CA THR A 134 -5.18 10.93 14.82
C THR A 134 -3.90 10.82 15.64
N PHE A 135 -2.79 10.43 15.01
CA PHE A 135 -1.49 10.40 15.65
C PHE A 135 -1.03 11.80 16.08
N PHE A 136 -1.14 12.80 15.20
CA PHE A 136 -0.75 14.18 15.48
C PHE A 136 -1.52 14.76 16.67
N ILE A 137 -2.85 14.56 16.73
CA ILE A 137 -3.66 15.02 17.85
C ILE A 137 -3.34 14.28 19.13
N GLY A 138 -3.15 12.95 19.08
CA GLY A 138 -2.76 12.18 20.27
C GLY A 138 -1.38 12.59 20.82
N ALA A 139 -0.42 12.85 19.93
CA ALA A 139 0.96 13.18 20.28
C ALA A 139 1.16 14.65 20.70
N PHE A 140 0.56 15.58 19.95
CA PHE A 140 0.87 17.02 20.04
C PHE A 140 -0.35 17.89 20.32
N GLY A 141 -1.57 17.38 20.15
CA GLY A 141 -2.82 18.12 20.33
C GLY A 141 -2.93 18.79 21.71
N PRO A 142 -2.73 18.08 22.83
CA PRO A 142 -2.78 18.67 24.17
C PRO A 142 -1.80 19.82 24.37
N THR A 143 -0.58 19.72 23.84
CA THR A 143 0.47 20.73 23.98
C THR A 143 0.20 21.95 23.08
N LEU A 144 -0.37 21.74 21.90
CA LEU A 144 -0.68 22.79 20.93
C LEU A 144 -2.05 23.44 21.14
N GLY A 145 -2.87 22.92 22.05
CA GLY A 145 -4.25 23.38 22.25
C GLY A 145 -5.16 23.17 21.03
N ILE A 146 -4.84 22.19 20.18
CA ILE A 146 -5.63 21.89 18.98
C ILE A 146 -6.68 20.85 19.34
N GLU A 147 -7.95 21.25 19.23
CA GLU A 147 -9.07 20.33 19.42
C GLU A 147 -9.22 19.38 18.22
N GLY A 148 -9.55 18.12 18.51
CA GLY A 148 -9.82 17.07 17.53
C GLY A 148 -11.15 17.23 16.78
N THR A 149 -11.49 18.44 16.33
CA THR A 149 -12.73 18.70 15.58
C THR A 149 -12.63 18.20 14.14
N LEU A 150 -13.76 17.87 13.53
CA LEU A 150 -13.84 17.48 12.12
C LEU A 150 -13.29 18.58 11.20
N THR A 151 -13.55 19.85 11.52
CA THR A 151 -13.04 20.99 10.75
C THR A 151 -11.51 21.02 10.75
N ASN A 152 -10.89 20.86 11.93
CA ASN A 152 -9.43 20.85 12.04
C ASN A 152 -8.82 19.64 11.32
N GLN A 153 -9.47 18.48 11.41
CA GLN A 153 -9.08 17.28 10.66
C GLN A 153 -9.08 17.57 9.15
N MET A 154 -10.15 18.16 8.61
CA MET A 154 -10.24 18.43 7.16
C MET A 154 -9.22 19.47 6.71
N ILE A 155 -8.98 20.52 7.49
CA ILE A 155 -7.94 21.51 7.21
C ILE A 155 -6.56 20.82 7.17
N PHE A 156 -6.27 19.99 8.17
CA PHE A 156 -5.03 19.22 8.24
C PHE A 156 -4.86 18.31 7.01
N LEU A 157 -5.90 17.55 6.65
CA LEU A 157 -5.89 16.65 5.49
C LEU A 157 -5.63 17.41 4.18
N VAL A 158 -6.27 18.56 3.96
CA VAL A 158 -6.05 19.40 2.78
C VAL A 158 -4.60 19.88 2.72
N ILE A 159 -4.06 20.36 3.85
CA ILE A 159 -2.69 20.88 3.93
C ILE A 159 -1.68 19.77 3.66
N ILE A 160 -1.76 18.63 4.37
CA ILE A 160 -0.76 17.56 4.23
C ILE A 160 -0.85 16.88 2.86
N THR A 161 -2.07 16.60 2.37
CA THR A 161 -2.24 15.94 1.07
C THR A 161 -1.82 16.89 -0.05
N GLY A 162 -2.14 18.18 0.07
CA GLY A 162 -1.66 19.22 -0.86
C GLY A 162 -0.13 19.35 -0.86
N ALA A 163 0.52 19.29 0.30
CA ALA A 163 1.98 19.30 0.39
C ALA A 163 2.60 18.05 -0.25
N GLN A 164 2.03 16.86 0.01
CA GLN A 164 2.45 15.60 -0.61
C GLN A 164 2.28 15.65 -2.14
N ALA A 165 1.17 16.21 -2.63
CA ALA A 165 0.91 16.43 -4.05
C ALA A 165 1.91 17.40 -4.68
N LEU A 166 2.19 18.51 -4.00
CA LEU A 166 3.14 19.52 -4.46
C LEU A 166 4.55 18.92 -4.59
N ILE A 167 5.02 18.17 -3.59
CA ILE A 167 6.32 17.51 -3.65
C ILE A 167 6.39 16.53 -4.82
N ASN A 168 5.34 15.74 -5.06
CA ASN A 168 5.25 14.84 -6.21
C ASN A 168 5.23 15.59 -7.56
N HIS A 169 4.62 16.77 -7.61
CA HIS A 169 4.58 17.63 -8.80
C HIS A 169 5.97 18.18 -9.13
N LEU A 170 6.74 18.63 -8.14
CA LEU A 170 8.06 19.26 -8.32
C LEU A 170 9.14 18.33 -8.92
N GLY A 171 8.86 17.03 -9.05
CA GLY A 171 9.62 16.10 -9.88
C GLY A 171 10.18 14.89 -9.14
N ILE A 172 10.46 13.83 -9.90
CA ILE A 172 10.83 12.50 -9.37
C ILE A 172 12.12 12.50 -8.53
N LYS A 173 13.05 13.43 -8.77
CA LYS A 173 14.31 13.53 -8.00
C LYS A 173 14.08 13.87 -6.53
N LEU A 174 13.17 14.79 -6.24
CA LEU A 174 12.85 15.17 -4.86
C LEU A 174 12.09 14.03 -4.17
N THR A 175 11.09 13.47 -4.86
CA THR A 175 10.33 12.32 -4.38
C THR A 175 11.22 11.12 -4.08
N ALA A 176 12.19 10.80 -4.95
CA ALA A 176 13.15 9.72 -4.74
C ALA A 176 14.01 9.95 -3.49
N LYS A 177 14.56 11.15 -3.30
CA LYS A 177 15.36 11.47 -2.10
C LYS A 177 14.56 11.37 -0.81
N LEU A 178 13.32 11.85 -0.82
CA LEU A 178 12.43 11.81 0.34
C LEU A 178 11.97 10.38 0.66
N THR A 179 11.71 9.56 -0.36
CA THR A 179 11.37 8.14 -0.17
C THR A 179 12.58 7.31 0.27
N ASP A 180 13.78 7.59 -0.25
CA ASP A 180 15.03 7.00 0.26
C ASP A 180 15.23 7.34 1.74
N PHE A 181 15.10 8.63 2.10
CA PHE A 181 15.19 9.10 3.48
C PHE A 181 14.14 8.43 4.38
N SER A 182 12.91 8.33 3.90
CA SER A 182 11.81 7.61 4.57
C SER A 182 12.19 6.17 4.87
N GLY A 183 12.82 5.46 3.94
CA GLY A 183 13.28 4.09 4.17
C GLY A 183 14.27 3.98 5.33
N TYR A 184 15.28 4.86 5.37
CA TYR A 184 16.21 4.92 6.50
C TYR A 184 15.53 5.37 7.80
N LEU A 185 14.59 6.31 7.73
CA LEU A 185 13.85 6.81 8.87
C LEU A 185 12.99 5.73 9.51
N ILE A 186 12.36 4.87 8.71
CA ILE A 186 11.55 3.75 9.22
C ILE A 186 12.45 2.73 9.94
N PHE A 187 13.61 2.39 9.36
CA PHE A 187 14.59 1.52 10.05
C PHE A 187 15.04 2.14 11.37
N PHE A 188 15.50 3.39 11.33
CA PHE A 188 15.95 4.11 12.52
C PHE A 188 14.84 4.21 13.57
N GLY A 189 13.62 4.61 13.18
CA GLY A 189 12.49 4.78 14.08
C GLY A 189 12.02 3.46 14.70
N SER A 190 12.02 2.37 13.94
CA SER A 190 11.68 1.04 14.48
C SER A 190 12.69 0.56 15.51
N ILE A 191 13.99 0.71 15.24
CA ILE A 191 15.07 0.39 16.19
C ILE A 191 14.98 1.30 17.41
N LEU A 192 14.78 2.61 17.21
CA LEU A 192 14.65 3.59 18.27
C LEU A 192 13.51 3.21 19.21
N ILE A 193 12.31 2.96 18.69
CA ILE A 193 11.15 2.55 19.50
C ILE A 193 11.43 1.24 20.23
N ALA A 194 11.98 0.24 19.54
CA ALA A 194 12.30 -1.04 20.17
C ALA A 194 13.27 -0.86 21.35
N VAL A 195 14.33 -0.07 21.16
CA VAL A 195 15.32 0.24 22.19
C VAL A 195 14.67 0.99 23.36
N VAL A 196 13.91 2.06 23.08
CA VAL A 196 13.22 2.83 24.12
C VAL A 196 12.28 1.94 24.92
N CYS A 197 11.47 1.11 24.25
CA CYS A 197 10.56 0.19 24.92
C CYS A 197 11.28 -0.85 25.78
N LEU A 198 12.39 -1.43 25.30
CA LEU A 198 13.17 -2.41 26.08
C LEU A 198 13.84 -1.80 27.31
N PHE A 199 14.32 -0.55 27.23
CA PHE A 199 14.90 0.16 28.37
C PHE A 199 13.86 0.67 29.36
N SER A 200 12.64 0.96 28.89
CA SER A 200 11.50 1.37 29.73
C SER A 200 10.68 0.18 30.27
N ALA A 201 11.00 -1.04 29.84
CA ALA A 201 10.38 -2.25 30.37
C ALA A 201 10.92 -2.56 31.77
N GLU A 202 10.02 -2.95 32.67
CA GLU A 202 10.39 -3.32 34.04
C GLU A 202 11.00 -4.73 34.10
N THR A 203 10.48 -5.64 33.27
CA THR A 203 11.02 -6.99 33.07
C THR A 203 10.92 -7.38 31.60
N TRP A 204 11.79 -8.27 31.15
CA TRP A 204 11.76 -8.84 29.80
C TRP A 204 11.09 -10.22 29.81
N ASP A 205 9.84 -10.27 30.27
CA ASP A 205 9.05 -11.49 30.26
C ASP A 205 8.50 -11.79 28.86
N PHE A 206 9.28 -12.55 28.08
CA PHE A 206 8.89 -12.97 26.73
C PHE A 206 7.66 -13.87 26.68
N SER A 207 7.24 -14.48 27.80
CA SER A 207 6.02 -15.29 27.82
C SER A 207 4.78 -14.47 27.44
N ARG A 208 4.81 -13.16 27.71
CA ARG A 208 3.75 -12.21 27.37
C ARG A 208 3.45 -12.11 25.88
N LEU A 209 4.42 -12.41 25.02
CA LEU A 209 4.22 -12.47 23.56
C LEU A 209 3.41 -13.71 23.14
N PHE A 210 3.30 -14.71 24.01
CA PHE A 210 2.60 -15.97 23.73
C PHE A 210 1.36 -16.15 24.62
N THR A 211 1.14 -15.26 25.59
CA THR A 211 -0.05 -15.24 26.43
C THR A 211 -1.27 -14.79 25.63
N PHE A 212 -2.29 -15.63 25.65
CA PHE A 212 -3.60 -15.34 25.09
C PHE A 212 -4.55 -14.86 26.18
N HIS A 213 -5.26 -13.77 25.91
CA HIS A 213 -6.46 -13.40 26.65
C HIS A 213 -7.49 -12.82 25.68
N ASN A 214 -8.77 -13.11 25.89
CA ASN A 214 -9.84 -12.62 25.04
C ASN A 214 -10.38 -11.30 25.61
N TYR A 215 -10.01 -10.19 24.98
CA TYR A 215 -10.48 -8.84 25.33
C TYR A 215 -11.64 -8.37 24.46
N SER A 216 -12.27 -9.23 23.67
CA SER A 216 -13.42 -8.82 22.86
C SER A 216 -14.58 -8.30 23.72
N GLY A 217 -15.34 -7.32 23.19
CA GLY A 217 -16.37 -6.60 23.91
C GLY A 217 -15.81 -5.45 24.78
N GLU A 218 -16.49 -5.16 25.90
CA GLU A 218 -16.15 -4.01 26.76
C GLU A 218 -14.74 -4.07 27.35
N ALA A 219 -14.21 -5.28 27.58
CA ALA A 219 -12.87 -5.49 28.13
C ALA A 219 -11.76 -4.90 27.24
N GLY A 220 -11.99 -4.81 25.93
CA GLY A 220 -11.08 -4.27 24.92
C GLY A 220 -11.60 -3.00 24.30
N ALA A 221 -12.29 -2.16 25.10
CA ALA A 221 -12.86 -0.88 24.66
C ALA A 221 -13.79 -1.02 23.43
N SER A 222 -14.42 -2.18 23.26
CA SER A 222 -15.32 -2.48 22.14
C SER A 222 -14.68 -2.31 20.75
N VAL A 223 -13.35 -2.45 20.64
CA VAL A 223 -12.65 -2.48 19.33
C VAL A 223 -13.18 -3.63 18.47
N TRP A 224 -13.35 -4.79 19.10
CA TRP A 224 -14.03 -5.95 18.53
C TRP A 224 -15.27 -6.28 19.37
N PRO A 225 -16.39 -6.68 18.75
CA PRO A 225 -17.54 -7.22 19.47
C PRO A 225 -17.16 -8.54 20.15
N SER A 226 -17.92 -8.94 21.17
CA SER A 226 -17.67 -10.19 21.90
C SER A 226 -17.74 -11.41 20.97
N VAL A 227 -16.62 -12.13 20.83
CA VAL A 227 -16.46 -13.27 19.92
C VAL A 227 -15.58 -14.36 20.54
N SER A 228 -15.55 -15.54 19.91
CA SER A 228 -14.76 -16.68 20.39
C SER A 228 -13.24 -16.43 20.32
N ASN A 229 -12.47 -17.20 21.09
CA ASN A 229 -11.02 -17.03 21.21
C ASN A 229 -10.27 -17.16 19.88
N ALA A 230 -10.63 -18.16 19.06
CA ALA A 230 -10.02 -18.34 17.74
C ALA A 230 -10.37 -17.15 16.81
N TRP A 231 -11.57 -16.60 16.96
CA TRP A 231 -12.04 -15.51 16.12
C TRP A 231 -11.40 -14.18 16.49
N VAL A 232 -11.29 -13.85 17.78
CA VAL A 232 -10.62 -12.61 18.20
C VAL A 232 -9.13 -12.60 17.79
N PHE A 233 -8.48 -13.77 17.80
CA PHE A 233 -7.13 -13.91 17.24
C PHE A 233 -7.09 -13.65 15.74
N ALA A 234 -8.01 -14.24 14.97
CA ALA A 234 -8.10 -14.03 13.53
C ALA A 234 -8.38 -12.56 13.16
N LEU A 235 -9.23 -11.86 13.92
CA LEU A 235 -9.47 -10.43 13.75
C LEU A 235 -8.21 -9.60 14.05
N GLY A 236 -7.42 -10.01 15.04
CA GLY A 236 -6.12 -9.38 15.34
C GLY A 236 -5.10 -9.47 14.20
N LEU A 237 -5.25 -10.40 13.25
CA LEU A 237 -4.40 -10.47 12.05
C LEU A 237 -4.60 -9.26 11.12
N LEU A 238 -5.66 -8.48 11.29
CA LEU A 238 -5.86 -7.25 10.52
C LEU A 238 -4.75 -6.21 10.78
N LEU A 239 -4.10 -6.22 11.95
CA LEU A 239 -2.96 -5.34 12.28
C LEU A 239 -1.83 -5.51 11.25
N PRO A 240 -1.20 -6.69 11.11
CA PRO A 240 -0.15 -6.91 10.13
C PRO A 240 -0.66 -6.88 8.68
N ILE A 241 -1.88 -7.32 8.39
CA ILE A 241 -2.44 -7.34 7.02
C ILE A 241 -2.65 -5.92 6.50
N TYR A 242 -3.17 -5.02 7.33
CA TYR A 242 -3.31 -3.59 6.98
C TYR A 242 -1.94 -2.92 6.90
N THR A 243 -1.05 -3.19 7.86
CA THR A 243 0.27 -2.56 7.89
C THR A 243 1.11 -2.96 6.69
N ILE A 244 1.19 -4.25 6.39
CA ILE A 244 2.02 -4.80 5.30
C ILE A 244 1.18 -4.89 4.03
N THR A 245 0.77 -3.70 3.58
CA THR A 245 0.16 -3.45 2.27
C THR A 245 1.00 -2.43 1.50
N GLY A 246 0.83 -2.35 0.18
CA GLY A 246 1.52 -1.35 -0.65
C GLY A 246 2.89 -1.76 -1.19
N TYR A 247 3.27 -3.04 -1.10
CA TYR A 247 4.45 -3.58 -1.78
C TYR A 247 4.32 -3.50 -3.32
N ASP A 248 3.11 -3.38 -3.87
CA ASP A 248 2.83 -3.16 -5.29
C ASP A 248 3.26 -1.77 -5.80
N ALA A 249 3.54 -0.81 -4.91
CA ALA A 249 4.03 0.52 -5.27
C ALA A 249 5.33 0.50 -6.09
N SER A 250 6.18 -0.50 -5.87
CA SER A 250 7.36 -0.76 -6.70
C SER A 250 7.00 -1.04 -8.17
N ALA A 251 5.85 -1.65 -8.45
CA ALA A 251 5.36 -1.87 -9.81
C ALA A 251 4.86 -0.57 -10.45
N HIS A 252 4.11 0.24 -9.72
CA HIS A 252 3.58 1.52 -10.23
C HIS A 252 4.71 2.49 -10.64
N THR A 253 5.89 2.34 -10.05
CA THR A 253 7.09 3.13 -10.36
C THR A 253 8.10 2.38 -11.26
N SER A 254 7.70 1.29 -11.92
CA SER A 254 8.63 0.46 -12.70
C SER A 254 9.21 1.19 -13.92
N GLU A 255 8.44 2.06 -14.58
CA GLU A 255 8.91 2.87 -15.73
C GLU A 255 9.92 3.94 -15.31
N GLU A 256 9.94 4.34 -14.04
CA GLU A 256 10.91 5.25 -13.42
C GLU A 256 12.11 4.49 -12.80
N THR A 257 12.09 3.15 -12.80
CA THR A 257 13.05 2.27 -12.11
C THR A 257 14.13 1.70 -13.03
N ILE A 258 15.36 1.69 -12.54
CA ILE A 258 16.51 1.10 -13.22
C ILE A 258 16.49 -0.44 -13.10
N LYS A 259 16.65 -1.15 -14.22
CA LYS A 259 16.62 -2.63 -14.29
C LYS A 259 15.32 -3.19 -13.73
N ALA A 260 14.20 -2.63 -14.18
CA ALA A 260 12.88 -2.82 -13.57
C ALA A 260 12.48 -4.31 -13.43
N ALA A 261 12.77 -5.13 -14.45
CA ALA A 261 12.50 -6.58 -14.45
C ALA A 261 13.17 -7.36 -13.30
N SER A 262 14.23 -6.82 -12.68
CA SER A 262 14.95 -7.44 -11.55
C SER A 262 14.81 -6.66 -10.25
N SER A 263 14.68 -5.33 -10.33
CA SER A 263 14.60 -4.45 -9.17
C SER A 263 13.21 -4.48 -8.50
N VAL A 264 12.14 -4.42 -9.31
CA VAL A 264 10.74 -4.45 -8.83
C VAL A 264 10.41 -5.72 -8.04
N PRO A 265 10.64 -6.95 -8.58
CA PRO A 265 10.32 -8.18 -7.84
C PRO A 265 11.08 -8.27 -6.50
N ARG A 266 12.34 -7.85 -6.49
CA ARG A 266 13.16 -7.84 -5.29
C ARG A 266 12.67 -6.80 -4.27
N ALA A 267 12.25 -5.62 -4.72
CA ALA A 267 11.68 -4.59 -3.87
C ALA A 267 10.38 -5.05 -3.20
N MET A 268 9.48 -5.71 -3.94
CA MET A 268 8.24 -6.29 -3.38
C MET A 268 8.54 -7.24 -2.23
N VAL A 269 9.36 -8.26 -2.47
CA VAL A 269 9.64 -9.30 -1.47
C VAL A 269 10.44 -8.75 -0.30
N MET A 270 11.49 -7.95 -0.56
CA MET A 270 12.35 -7.43 0.50
C MET A 270 11.63 -6.40 1.37
N SER A 271 10.73 -5.58 0.80
CA SER A 271 9.95 -4.62 1.61
C SER A 271 9.05 -5.34 2.61
N VAL A 272 8.44 -6.46 2.23
CA VAL A 272 7.67 -7.30 3.17
C VAL A 272 8.56 -7.95 4.22
N ILE A 273 9.68 -8.56 3.83
CA ILE A 273 10.58 -9.25 4.77
C ILE A 273 11.14 -8.28 5.81
N TRP A 274 11.65 -7.13 5.38
CA TRP A 274 12.23 -6.15 6.30
C TRP A 274 11.17 -5.51 7.19
N SER A 275 9.97 -5.24 6.66
CA SER A 275 8.84 -4.78 7.48
C SER A 275 8.42 -5.81 8.51
N ALA A 276 8.41 -7.10 8.16
CA ALA A 276 8.09 -8.17 9.10
C ALA A 276 9.09 -8.23 10.25
N VAL A 277 10.40 -8.18 9.95
CA VAL A 277 11.47 -8.25 10.96
C VAL A 277 11.47 -7.02 11.87
N PHE A 278 11.59 -5.82 11.29
CA PHE A 278 11.67 -4.60 12.11
C PHE A 278 10.35 -4.26 12.79
N GLY A 279 9.22 -4.58 12.15
CA GLY A 279 7.90 -4.50 12.75
C GLY A 279 7.76 -5.40 13.97
N TYR A 280 8.24 -6.65 13.86
CA TYR A 280 8.21 -7.58 14.98
C TYR A 280 9.07 -7.09 16.14
N LEU A 281 10.29 -6.60 15.85
CA LEU A 281 11.20 -6.09 16.87
C LEU A 281 10.57 -4.97 17.69
N PHE A 282 9.99 -3.95 17.06
CA PHE A 282 9.41 -2.83 17.80
C PHE A 282 8.07 -3.20 18.47
N LEU A 283 7.21 -3.98 17.82
CA LEU A 283 5.92 -4.36 18.42
C LEU A 283 6.11 -5.33 19.59
N ALA A 284 7.04 -6.27 19.48
CA ALA A 284 7.36 -7.16 20.59
C ALA A 284 7.94 -6.38 21.77
N ALA A 285 8.88 -5.46 21.51
CA ALA A 285 9.40 -4.57 22.55
C ALA A 285 8.30 -3.72 23.21
N PHE A 286 7.35 -3.21 22.44
CA PHE A 286 6.19 -2.48 22.96
C PHE A 286 5.36 -3.34 23.91
N VAL A 287 5.06 -4.60 23.56
CA VAL A 287 4.34 -5.53 24.46
C VAL A 287 5.10 -5.77 25.77
N LEU A 288 6.42 -5.92 25.71
CA LEU A 288 7.26 -6.10 26.90
C LEU A 288 7.29 -4.85 27.79
N MET A 289 7.22 -3.66 27.19
CA MET A 289 7.18 -2.38 27.91
C MET A 289 5.86 -2.16 28.66
N ILE A 290 4.73 -2.61 28.11
CA ILE A 290 3.40 -2.40 28.71
C ILE A 290 3.39 -2.89 30.16
N PRO A 291 2.91 -2.10 31.15
CA PRO A 291 2.82 -2.57 32.54
C PRO A 291 1.88 -3.76 32.72
N ASN A 292 0.66 -3.65 32.20
CA ASN A 292 -0.41 -4.64 32.33
C ASN A 292 -1.24 -4.67 31.04
N MET A 293 -1.52 -5.87 30.51
CA MET A 293 -2.24 -6.04 29.24
C MET A 293 -3.74 -5.78 29.38
N ASP A 294 -4.35 -6.03 30.53
CA ASP A 294 -5.77 -5.76 30.77
C ASP A 294 -6.07 -4.26 30.73
N ASP A 295 -5.19 -3.44 31.30
CA ASP A 295 -5.33 -1.99 31.25
C ASP A 295 -5.00 -1.42 29.88
N ALA A 296 -4.02 -2.02 29.18
CA ALA A 296 -3.71 -1.68 27.79
C ALA A 296 -4.89 -1.96 26.84
N ALA A 297 -5.58 -3.10 27.01
CA ALA A 297 -6.73 -3.48 26.21
C ALA A 297 -7.88 -2.44 26.33
N LYS A 298 -8.11 -1.91 27.54
CA LYS A 298 -9.12 -0.87 27.79
C LYS A 298 -8.80 0.49 27.16
N GLN A 299 -7.55 0.74 26.76
CA GLN A 299 -7.19 1.99 26.08
C GLN A 299 -7.64 2.03 24.61
N GLY A 300 -7.93 0.87 24.00
CA GLY A 300 -8.27 0.78 22.59
C GLY A 300 -7.21 1.45 21.70
N TRP A 301 -7.65 2.35 20.81
CA TRP A 301 -6.80 3.09 19.89
C TRP A 301 -5.80 4.04 20.57
N ASN A 302 -5.96 4.34 21.86
CA ASN A 302 -5.06 5.19 22.63
C ASN A 302 -3.89 4.43 23.30
N VAL A 303 -3.81 3.10 23.13
CA VAL A 303 -2.86 2.23 23.85
C VAL A 303 -1.39 2.65 23.70
N PHE A 304 -1.00 3.15 22.53
CA PHE A 304 0.37 3.60 22.29
C PHE A 304 0.73 4.81 23.15
N PHE A 305 -0.09 5.85 23.13
CA PHE A 305 0.13 7.08 23.88
C PHE A 305 0.10 6.82 25.38
N TRP A 306 -0.90 6.06 25.84
CA TRP A 306 -1.03 5.67 27.24
C TRP A 306 0.22 4.93 27.76
N ALA A 307 0.73 3.95 27.00
CA ALA A 307 1.89 3.17 27.43
C ALA A 307 3.16 4.04 27.48
N PHE A 308 3.33 4.94 26.52
CA PHE A 308 4.46 5.87 26.48
C PHE A 308 4.39 6.90 27.61
N ASP A 309 3.20 7.42 27.95
CA ASP A 309 3.01 8.34 29.06
C ASP A 309 3.34 7.69 30.42
N GLN A 310 3.10 6.38 30.55
CA GLN A 310 3.38 5.63 31.77
C GLN A 310 4.86 5.24 31.94
N ARG A 311 5.58 5.01 30.84
CA ARG A 311 6.88 4.32 30.85
C ARG A 311 8.05 5.10 30.28
N VAL A 312 7.81 6.16 29.51
CA VAL A 312 8.86 6.88 28.77
C VAL A 312 8.94 8.32 29.27
N SER A 313 10.16 8.81 29.48
CA SER A 313 10.37 10.20 29.90
C SER A 313 9.84 11.20 28.85
N PRO A 314 9.31 12.37 29.27
CA PRO A 314 8.64 13.28 28.34
C PRO A 314 9.48 13.68 27.12
N GLY A 315 10.76 14.05 27.31
CA GLY A 315 11.62 14.47 26.21
C GLY A 315 11.94 13.35 25.21
N LEU A 316 12.13 12.12 25.68
CA LEU A 316 12.37 10.97 24.81
C LEU A 316 11.09 10.57 24.06
N LYS A 317 9.94 10.62 24.73
CA LYS A 317 8.62 10.39 24.14
C LYS A 317 8.35 11.37 23.01
N GLU A 318 8.55 12.67 23.22
CA GLU A 318 8.34 13.71 22.20
C GLU A 318 9.25 13.50 20.97
N PHE A 319 10.51 13.11 21.19
CA PHE A 319 11.43 12.79 20.10
C PHE A 319 10.94 11.59 19.28
N VAL A 320 10.50 10.51 19.95
CA VAL A 320 9.91 9.34 19.27
C VAL A 320 8.66 9.75 18.48
N TYR A 321 7.78 10.56 19.07
CA TYR A 321 6.57 11.04 18.39
C TYR A 321 6.90 11.86 17.14
N LEU A 322 7.94 12.71 17.19
CA LEU A 322 8.39 13.47 16.02
C LEU A 322 8.89 12.55 14.90
N VAL A 323 9.68 11.54 15.24
CA VAL A 323 10.19 10.55 14.27
C VAL A 323 9.04 9.79 13.61
N VAL A 324 8.08 9.31 14.39
CA VAL A 324 6.89 8.61 13.88
C VAL A 324 6.08 9.54 12.98
N PHE A 325 5.83 10.78 13.42
CA PHE A 325 5.04 11.75 12.67
C PHE A 325 5.66 12.05 11.29
N ILE A 326 6.97 12.27 11.22
CA ILE A 326 7.68 12.49 9.94
C ILE A 326 7.57 11.23 9.05
N ALA A 327 7.70 10.03 9.62
CA ALA A 327 7.55 8.79 8.86
C ALA A 327 6.13 8.61 8.30
N GLN A 328 5.08 9.01 9.03
CA GLN A 328 3.70 8.96 8.53
C GLN A 328 3.47 9.97 7.39
N LEU A 329 4.03 11.19 7.48
CA LEU A 329 3.96 12.18 6.39
C LEU A 329 4.61 11.67 5.09
N LEU A 330 5.76 10.99 5.20
CA LEU A 330 6.47 10.41 4.07
C LEU A 330 5.77 9.16 3.50
N CYS A 331 5.05 8.40 4.34
CA CYS A 331 4.18 7.31 3.91
C CYS A 331 3.05 7.82 2.99
N GLY A 332 2.37 8.90 3.38
CA GLY A 332 1.37 9.54 2.52
C GLY A 332 1.96 10.10 1.22
N LEU A 333 3.17 10.70 1.28
CA LEU A 333 3.90 11.14 0.09
C LEU A 333 4.12 10.02 -0.93
N ALA A 334 4.61 8.87 -0.47
CA ALA A 334 4.86 7.70 -1.31
C ALA A 334 3.54 7.13 -1.87
N THR A 335 2.47 7.16 -1.08
CA THR A 335 1.15 6.72 -1.52
C THR A 335 0.58 7.60 -2.63
N VAL A 336 0.76 8.93 -2.56
CA VAL A 336 0.43 9.85 -3.67
C VAL A 336 1.22 9.50 -4.92
N THR A 337 2.50 9.16 -4.78
CA THR A 337 3.31 8.68 -5.91
C THR A 337 2.67 7.45 -6.55
N SER A 338 2.39 6.41 -5.77
CA SER A 338 1.76 5.17 -6.28
C SER A 338 0.41 5.42 -6.94
N ALA A 339 -0.51 6.11 -6.26
CA ALA A 339 -1.86 6.40 -6.76
C ALA A 339 -1.85 7.19 -8.06
N SER A 340 -0.99 8.21 -8.16
CA SER A 340 -0.88 9.03 -9.37
C SER A 340 -0.34 8.26 -10.58
N ARG A 341 0.61 7.33 -10.37
CA ARG A 341 1.14 6.49 -11.46
C ARG A 341 0.11 5.49 -11.94
N MET A 342 -0.69 4.93 -11.03
CA MET A 342 -1.81 4.07 -11.40
C MET A 342 -2.88 4.82 -12.21
N ILE A 343 -3.28 6.03 -11.78
CA ILE A 343 -4.21 6.88 -12.54
C ILE A 343 -3.65 7.21 -13.93
N PHE A 344 -2.37 7.58 -14.01
CA PHE A 344 -1.70 7.88 -15.27
C PHE A 344 -1.71 6.68 -16.22
N ALA A 345 -1.26 5.51 -15.75
CA ALA A 345 -1.19 4.30 -16.56
C ALA A 345 -2.57 3.86 -17.05
N PHE A 346 -3.57 3.85 -16.16
CA PHE A 346 -4.93 3.46 -16.54
C PHE A 346 -5.59 4.47 -17.50
N SER A 347 -5.26 5.76 -17.36
CA SER A 347 -5.71 6.82 -18.28
C SER A 347 -5.05 6.72 -19.65
N ARG A 348 -3.78 6.30 -19.73
CA ARG A 348 -3.05 6.11 -21.01
C ARG A 348 -3.72 5.08 -21.92
N ASP A 349 -4.41 4.10 -21.32
CA ASP A 349 -5.19 3.08 -22.02
C ASP A 349 -6.69 3.41 -22.12
N GLY A 350 -7.09 4.63 -21.74
CA GLY A 350 -8.45 5.14 -21.89
C GLY A 350 -9.45 4.66 -20.83
N GLY A 351 -8.99 4.07 -19.73
CA GLY A 351 -9.85 3.45 -18.70
C GLY A 351 -10.56 4.41 -17.74
N LEU A 352 -10.20 5.70 -17.74
CA LEU A 352 -10.81 6.72 -16.89
C LEU A 352 -11.56 7.80 -17.68
N PRO A 353 -12.62 8.41 -17.10
CA PRO A 353 -13.20 9.62 -17.65
C PRO A 353 -12.15 10.76 -17.64
N GLY A 354 -12.10 11.56 -18.70
CA GLY A 354 -11.06 12.60 -18.82
C GLY A 354 -9.63 12.06 -19.04
N SER A 355 -9.51 10.81 -19.49
CA SER A 355 -8.23 10.11 -19.72
C SER A 355 -7.19 10.93 -20.51
N SER A 356 -7.62 11.71 -21.49
CA SER A 356 -6.71 12.54 -22.31
C SER A 356 -5.99 13.63 -21.53
N ALA A 357 -6.54 14.11 -20.42
CA ALA A 357 -5.88 15.07 -19.53
C ALA A 357 -5.02 14.36 -18.48
N LEU A 358 -5.52 13.25 -17.94
CA LEU A 358 -4.87 12.47 -16.89
C LEU A 358 -3.64 11.68 -17.39
N ALA A 359 -3.61 11.34 -18.68
CA ALA A 359 -2.51 10.65 -19.33
C ALA A 359 -1.38 11.60 -19.80
N LYS A 360 -1.43 12.92 -19.52
CA LYS A 360 -0.37 13.85 -19.94
C LYS A 360 0.76 13.89 -18.92
N VAL A 361 2.00 13.77 -19.41
CA VAL A 361 3.23 13.99 -18.64
C VAL A 361 3.73 15.43 -18.87
N SER A 362 4.15 16.11 -17.80
CA SER A 362 4.78 17.43 -17.93
C SER A 362 6.17 17.30 -18.58
N PRO A 363 6.48 18.03 -19.67
CA PRO A 363 7.83 18.03 -20.24
C PRO A 363 8.90 18.57 -19.28
N THR A 364 8.53 19.53 -18.44
CA THR A 364 9.44 20.18 -17.46
C THR A 364 9.78 19.26 -16.30
N TYR A 365 8.78 18.62 -15.70
CA TYR A 365 8.95 17.84 -14.46
C TYR A 365 9.06 16.32 -14.69
N ARG A 366 8.72 15.85 -15.90
CA ARG A 366 8.63 14.41 -16.26
C ARG A 366 7.72 13.60 -15.33
N THR A 367 6.67 14.24 -14.80
CA THR A 367 5.69 13.66 -13.88
C THR A 367 4.25 13.87 -14.40
N PRO A 368 3.30 12.98 -14.05
CA PRO A 368 1.90 13.12 -14.48
C PRO A 368 1.13 14.06 -13.54
N VAL A 369 1.29 15.38 -13.74
CA VAL A 369 0.77 16.42 -12.83
C VAL A 369 -0.74 16.33 -12.61
N ALA A 370 -1.53 16.13 -13.68
CA ALA A 370 -2.98 16.02 -13.58
C ALA A 370 -3.37 14.82 -12.70
N ALA A 371 -2.73 13.66 -12.90
CA ALA A 371 -2.98 12.47 -12.10
C ALA A 371 -2.62 12.64 -10.62
N ILE A 372 -1.55 13.38 -10.31
CA ILE A 372 -1.13 13.69 -8.93
C ILE A 372 -2.21 14.47 -8.18
N TRP A 373 -2.68 15.57 -8.78
CA TRP A 373 -3.71 16.40 -8.16
C TRP A 373 -5.07 15.69 -8.12
N THR A 374 -5.42 14.91 -9.15
CA THR A 374 -6.65 14.11 -9.14
C THR A 374 -6.63 13.07 -8.03
N ALA A 375 -5.54 12.31 -7.84
CA ALA A 375 -5.45 11.35 -6.73
C ALA A 375 -5.63 12.03 -5.37
N SER A 376 -4.97 13.17 -5.19
CA SER A 376 -4.97 13.94 -3.95
C SER A 376 -6.34 14.53 -3.63
N VAL A 377 -6.99 15.16 -4.63
CA VAL A 377 -8.34 15.73 -4.48
C VAL A 377 -9.37 14.63 -4.26
N LEU A 378 -9.32 13.53 -5.01
CA LEU A 378 -10.23 12.41 -4.82
C LEU A 378 -10.10 11.80 -3.42
N SER A 379 -8.87 11.67 -2.90
CA SER A 379 -8.64 11.18 -1.54
C SER A 379 -9.25 12.11 -0.48
N VAL A 380 -9.05 13.43 -0.59
CA VAL A 380 -9.62 14.39 0.37
C VAL A 380 -11.14 14.44 0.27
N LEU A 381 -11.69 14.47 -0.95
CA LEU A 381 -13.14 14.45 -1.19
C LEU A 381 -13.76 13.15 -0.69
N PHE A 382 -13.06 12.03 -0.86
CA PHE A 382 -13.50 10.74 -0.34
C PHE A 382 -13.61 10.78 1.18
N VAL A 383 -12.56 11.22 1.89
CA VAL A 383 -12.61 11.35 3.35
C VAL A 383 -13.71 12.30 3.77
N TRP A 384 -13.79 13.50 3.19
CA TRP A 384 -14.82 14.49 3.47
C TRP A 384 -16.25 13.93 3.26
N GLY A 385 -16.53 13.37 2.09
CA GLY A 385 -17.85 12.82 1.76
C GLY A 385 -18.22 11.62 2.63
N SER A 386 -17.26 10.75 2.94
CA SER A 386 -17.48 9.58 3.80
C SER A 386 -17.74 9.95 5.27
N THR A 387 -17.27 11.11 5.74
CA THR A 387 -17.58 11.59 7.09
C THR A 387 -18.98 12.20 7.19
N LEU A 388 -19.56 12.69 6.08
CA LEU A 388 -20.92 13.23 6.05
C LEU A 388 -22.00 12.14 6.04
N VAL A 389 -21.62 10.90 5.75
CA VAL A 389 -22.53 9.77 5.64
C VAL A 389 -22.28 8.80 6.79
N SER A 390 -23.34 8.48 7.53
CA SER A 390 -23.34 7.37 8.48
C SER A 390 -24.34 6.32 8.02
N VAL A 391 -23.96 5.06 8.13
CA VAL A 391 -24.81 3.92 7.78
C VAL A 391 -24.88 3.04 9.03
N ALA A 392 -26.11 2.82 9.52
CA ALA A 392 -26.36 2.02 10.73
C ALA A 392 -25.51 2.44 11.96
N GLY A 393 -25.26 3.75 12.13
CA GLY A 393 -24.51 4.28 13.28
C GLY A 393 -22.98 4.18 13.17
N THR A 394 -22.46 3.61 12.08
CA THR A 394 -21.02 3.59 11.77
C THR A 394 -20.72 4.61 10.68
N SER A 395 -19.61 5.34 10.81
CA SER A 395 -19.17 6.27 9.77
C SER A 395 -18.85 5.52 8.48
N ALA A 396 -19.32 6.02 7.33
CA ALA A 396 -19.03 5.41 6.03
C ALA A 396 -17.51 5.34 5.77
N TYR A 397 -16.74 6.25 6.34
CA TYR A 397 -15.27 6.21 6.30
C TYR A 397 -14.72 4.89 6.86
N THR A 398 -15.11 4.50 8.08
CA THR A 398 -14.59 3.29 8.75
C THR A 398 -14.90 2.04 7.95
N ILE A 399 -16.12 1.96 7.41
CA ILE A 399 -16.56 0.85 6.56
C ILE A 399 -15.70 0.76 5.30
N VAL A 400 -15.43 1.88 4.64
CA VAL A 400 -14.66 1.88 3.39
C VAL A 400 -13.17 1.64 3.63
N VAL A 401 -12.59 2.06 4.75
CA VAL A 401 -11.22 1.67 5.11
C VAL A 401 -11.10 0.14 5.22
N SER A 402 -12.11 -0.53 5.79
CA SER A 402 -12.14 -2.00 5.82
C SER A 402 -12.29 -2.61 4.41
N CYS A 403 -13.11 -2.00 3.54
CA CYS A 403 -13.20 -2.39 2.13
C CYS A 403 -11.90 -2.19 1.36
N THR A 404 -11.09 -1.20 1.75
CA THR A 404 -9.82 -0.85 1.10
C THR A 404 -8.88 -2.03 1.06
N VAL A 405 -8.72 -2.69 2.21
CA VAL A 405 -7.87 -3.89 2.34
C VAL A 405 -8.40 -4.99 1.43
N ILE A 406 -9.71 -5.25 1.47
CA ILE A 406 -10.35 -6.25 0.61
C ILE A 406 -10.09 -5.96 -0.87
N PHE A 407 -10.27 -4.72 -1.32
CA PHE A 407 -10.10 -4.34 -2.72
C PHE A 407 -8.64 -4.41 -3.17
N LEU A 408 -7.69 -3.97 -2.34
CA LEU A 408 -6.26 -4.10 -2.65
C LEU A 408 -5.86 -5.58 -2.79
N PHE A 409 -6.20 -6.42 -1.82
CA PHE A 409 -5.84 -7.84 -1.87
C PHE A 409 -6.59 -8.60 -2.97
N LEU A 410 -7.83 -8.25 -3.30
CA LEU A 410 -8.50 -8.76 -4.50
C LEU A 410 -7.76 -8.34 -5.77
N SER A 411 -7.30 -7.08 -5.85
CA SER A 411 -6.51 -6.60 -6.98
C SER A 411 -5.17 -7.33 -7.14
N PHE A 412 -4.60 -7.84 -6.05
CA PHE A 412 -3.40 -8.70 -6.07
C PHE A 412 -3.75 -10.13 -6.51
N THR A 413 -4.86 -10.67 -6.02
CA THR A 413 -5.29 -12.05 -6.26
C THR A 413 -5.63 -12.30 -7.73
N VAL A 414 -6.32 -11.36 -8.38
CA VAL A 414 -6.76 -11.53 -9.79
C VAL A 414 -5.60 -11.86 -10.73
N PRO A 415 -4.53 -11.04 -10.84
CA PRO A 415 -3.41 -11.36 -11.73
C PRO A 415 -2.63 -12.61 -11.30
N ILE A 416 -2.58 -12.95 -10.01
CA ILE A 416 -1.97 -14.20 -9.54
C ILE A 416 -2.72 -15.41 -10.09
N VAL A 417 -4.04 -15.46 -9.92
CA VAL A 417 -4.89 -16.56 -10.41
C VAL A 417 -4.80 -16.66 -11.93
N LEU A 418 -4.86 -15.52 -12.63
CA LEU A 418 -4.71 -15.49 -14.08
C LEU A 418 -3.32 -15.98 -14.52
N GLY A 419 -2.28 -15.62 -13.79
CA GLY A 419 -0.92 -16.11 -14.03
C GLY A 419 -0.80 -17.63 -13.86
N MET A 420 -1.44 -18.20 -12.84
CA MET A 420 -1.47 -19.65 -12.63
C MET A 420 -2.12 -20.41 -13.80
N VAL A 421 -3.17 -19.82 -14.38
CA VAL A 421 -3.91 -20.40 -15.52
C VAL A 421 -3.18 -20.15 -16.85
N ALA A 422 -2.60 -18.97 -17.02
CA ALA A 422 -1.92 -18.56 -18.25
C ALA A 422 -0.52 -19.17 -18.39
N TRP A 423 0.10 -19.60 -17.29
CA TRP A 423 1.42 -20.21 -17.31
C TRP A 423 1.46 -21.47 -18.20
N GLY A 424 2.36 -21.48 -19.17
CA GLY A 424 2.49 -22.57 -20.15
C GLY A 424 1.55 -22.43 -21.36
N THR A 425 0.77 -21.36 -21.43
CA THR A 425 0.04 -20.96 -22.65
C THR A 425 0.86 -19.93 -23.44
N PRO A 426 0.52 -19.64 -24.71
CA PRO A 426 1.20 -18.58 -25.49
C PRO A 426 1.13 -17.18 -24.86
N LYS A 427 0.21 -16.95 -23.89
CA LYS A 427 0.14 -15.67 -23.17
C LYS A 427 1.30 -15.49 -22.19
N TRP A 428 1.80 -16.59 -21.62
CA TRP A 428 2.91 -16.57 -20.67
C TRP A 428 3.66 -17.90 -20.69
N ASP A 429 4.61 -17.99 -21.62
CA ASP A 429 5.47 -19.16 -21.85
C ASP A 429 6.87 -19.01 -21.25
N LYS A 430 7.27 -17.79 -20.89
CA LYS A 430 8.61 -17.47 -20.37
C LYS A 430 8.56 -16.65 -19.08
N MET A 431 9.27 -17.12 -18.05
CA MET A 431 9.48 -16.34 -16.81
C MET A 431 10.48 -15.21 -17.03
N GLY A 432 10.31 -14.12 -16.28
CA GLY A 432 11.27 -13.03 -16.24
C GLY A 432 12.59 -13.41 -15.55
N PRO A 433 13.55 -12.48 -15.44
CA PRO A 433 14.85 -12.70 -14.80
C PRO A 433 14.76 -13.20 -13.34
N TRP A 434 13.71 -12.80 -12.62
CA TRP A 434 13.35 -13.41 -11.34
C TRP A 434 12.51 -14.64 -11.61
N ASN A 435 13.08 -15.81 -11.43
CA ASN A 435 12.47 -17.10 -11.77
C ASN A 435 12.42 -18.00 -10.53
N LEU A 436 11.24 -18.13 -9.95
CA LEU A 436 10.93 -19.03 -8.83
C LEU A 436 10.72 -20.48 -9.28
N GLY A 437 10.55 -20.70 -10.59
CA GLY A 437 10.09 -21.96 -11.13
C GLY A 437 8.59 -22.18 -10.91
N ARG A 438 8.00 -23.04 -11.74
CA ARG A 438 6.55 -23.32 -11.74
C ARG A 438 6.04 -23.80 -10.38
N GLY A 439 6.76 -24.72 -9.73
CA GLY A 439 6.32 -25.33 -8.48
C GLY A 439 6.14 -24.30 -7.36
N ILE A 440 7.14 -23.43 -7.17
CA ILE A 440 7.09 -22.38 -6.14
C ILE A 440 6.05 -21.33 -6.51
N PHE A 441 5.98 -20.90 -7.78
CA PHE A 441 4.95 -19.96 -8.21
C PHE A 441 3.53 -20.48 -7.96
N MET A 442 3.24 -21.74 -8.30
CA MET A 442 1.92 -22.35 -8.06
C MET A 442 1.62 -22.50 -6.56
N LEU A 443 2.60 -22.89 -5.75
CA LEU A 443 2.45 -22.97 -4.29
C LEU A 443 2.04 -21.61 -3.71
N PHE A 444 2.81 -20.57 -4.02
CA PHE A 444 2.53 -19.22 -3.54
C PHE A 444 1.22 -18.66 -4.11
N GLY A 445 0.87 -19.01 -5.35
CA GLY A 445 -0.43 -18.66 -5.92
C GLY A 445 -1.61 -19.28 -5.17
N VAL A 446 -1.55 -20.58 -4.83
CA VAL A 446 -2.58 -21.23 -4.00
C VAL A 446 -2.63 -20.61 -2.60
N LEU A 447 -1.48 -20.36 -1.99
CA LEU A 447 -1.42 -19.72 -0.67
C LEU A 447 -2.00 -18.30 -0.69
N SER A 448 -1.82 -17.54 -1.78
CA SER A 448 -2.46 -16.23 -1.95
C SER A 448 -3.98 -16.32 -2.07
N ILE A 449 -4.51 -17.35 -2.72
CA ILE A 449 -5.97 -17.58 -2.77
C ILE A 449 -6.52 -17.88 -1.36
N VAL A 450 -5.86 -18.79 -0.62
CA VAL A 450 -6.25 -19.11 0.77
C VAL A 450 -6.15 -17.86 1.66
N SER A 451 -5.08 -17.10 1.51
CA SER A 451 -4.86 -15.83 2.20
C SER A 451 -5.95 -14.80 1.88
N MET A 452 -6.37 -14.68 0.61
CA MET A 452 -7.44 -13.78 0.21
C MET A 452 -8.78 -14.21 0.81
N ILE A 453 -9.08 -15.52 0.84
CA ILE A 453 -10.29 -16.04 1.50
C ILE A 453 -10.28 -15.68 2.98
N LEU A 454 -9.14 -15.88 3.66
CA LEU A 454 -8.98 -15.49 5.07
C LEU A 454 -9.22 -13.99 5.26
N ILE A 455 -8.55 -13.12 4.48
CA ILE A 455 -8.69 -11.65 4.52
C ILE A 455 -10.15 -11.23 4.30
N PHE A 456 -10.81 -11.84 3.32
CA PHE A 456 -12.20 -11.54 3.01
C PHE A 456 -13.10 -11.91 4.19
N ILE A 457 -12.95 -13.13 4.74
CA ILE A 457 -13.76 -13.60 5.86
C ILE A 457 -13.59 -12.71 7.09
N ILE A 458 -12.35 -12.37 7.48
CA ILE A 458 -12.10 -11.51 8.65
C ILE A 458 -12.51 -10.05 8.40
N GLY A 459 -12.34 -9.57 7.16
CA GLY A 459 -12.61 -8.18 6.78
C GLY A 459 -14.09 -7.82 6.71
N ILE A 460 -14.99 -8.82 6.63
CA ILE A 460 -16.45 -8.64 6.65
C ILE A 460 -17.07 -8.95 8.00
N GLN A 461 -16.28 -9.12 9.06
CA GLN A 461 -16.85 -9.38 10.40
C GLN A 461 -17.20 -8.07 11.09
N PRO A 462 -18.28 -8.04 11.91
CA PRO A 462 -18.60 -6.89 12.73
C PRO A 462 -17.37 -6.38 13.52
N PRO A 463 -17.11 -5.05 13.52
CA PRO A 463 -17.96 -3.95 13.06
C PRO A 463 -17.88 -3.62 11.54
N ASN A 464 -17.23 -4.46 10.75
CA ASN A 464 -16.96 -4.26 9.32
C ASN A 464 -17.89 -5.04 8.38
N ASP A 465 -19.02 -5.54 8.86
CA ASP A 465 -19.97 -6.36 8.09
C ASP A 465 -20.53 -5.66 6.85
N TRP A 466 -20.64 -4.34 6.90
CA TRP A 466 -20.98 -3.52 5.74
C TRP A 466 -20.01 -3.64 4.56
N ALA A 467 -18.77 -4.08 4.80
CA ALA A 467 -17.80 -4.31 3.74
C ALA A 467 -18.24 -5.40 2.75
N LEU A 468 -19.02 -6.39 3.21
CA LEU A 468 -19.60 -7.41 2.32
C LEU A 468 -20.55 -6.78 1.31
N TYR A 469 -21.52 -5.99 1.78
CA TYR A 469 -22.53 -5.37 0.93
C TYR A 469 -21.90 -4.38 -0.05
N ILE A 470 -20.91 -3.60 0.39
CA ILE A 470 -20.18 -2.67 -0.49
C ILE A 470 -19.36 -3.44 -1.52
N THR A 471 -18.69 -4.53 -1.14
CA THR A 471 -17.92 -5.34 -2.09
C THR A 471 -18.83 -5.99 -3.13
N VAL A 472 -19.95 -6.56 -2.72
CA VAL A 472 -20.96 -7.13 -3.64
C VAL A 472 -21.54 -6.05 -4.55
N GLY A 473 -21.91 -4.89 -3.98
CA GLY A 473 -22.42 -3.74 -4.73
C GLY A 473 -21.40 -3.23 -5.76
N PHE A 474 -20.12 -3.20 -5.40
CA PHE A 474 -19.04 -2.86 -6.33
C PHE A 474 -18.94 -3.86 -7.48
N PHE A 475 -19.00 -5.16 -7.23
CA PHE A 475 -18.98 -6.17 -8.29
C PHE A 475 -20.20 -6.08 -9.22
N ILE A 476 -21.39 -5.83 -8.66
CA ILE A 476 -22.61 -5.61 -9.44
C ILE A 476 -22.46 -4.36 -10.30
N LEU A 477 -22.04 -3.24 -9.72
CA LEU A 477 -21.86 -1.97 -10.43
C LEU A 477 -20.80 -2.09 -11.53
N THR A 478 -19.65 -2.69 -11.25
CA THR A 478 -18.59 -2.90 -12.24
C THR A 478 -19.05 -3.83 -13.35
N ALA A 479 -19.82 -4.88 -13.05
CA ALA A 479 -20.42 -5.73 -14.08
C ALA A 479 -21.39 -4.95 -14.97
N ILE A 480 -22.29 -4.13 -14.37
CA ILE A 480 -23.22 -3.27 -15.12
C ILE A 480 -22.44 -2.31 -16.03
N VAL A 481 -21.48 -1.56 -15.48
CA VAL A 481 -20.68 -0.59 -16.25
C VAL A 481 -19.89 -1.27 -17.36
N TRP A 482 -19.31 -2.45 -17.08
CA TRP A 482 -18.57 -3.22 -18.05
C TRP A 482 -19.45 -3.68 -19.22
N PHE A 483 -20.57 -4.34 -18.94
CA PHE A 483 -21.43 -4.90 -19.98
C PHE A 483 -22.27 -3.84 -20.71
N ALA A 484 -22.63 -2.74 -20.04
CA ALA A 484 -23.41 -1.67 -20.65
C ALA A 484 -22.58 -0.70 -21.49
N PHE A 485 -21.36 -0.36 -21.06
CA PHE A 485 -20.57 0.71 -21.69
C PHE A 485 -19.16 0.26 -22.07
N GLU A 486 -18.42 -0.28 -21.10
CA GLU A 486 -16.97 -0.30 -21.19
C GLU A 486 -16.43 -1.45 -22.06
N ARG A 487 -17.18 -2.55 -22.23
CA ARG A 487 -16.85 -3.65 -23.14
C ARG A 487 -16.61 -3.17 -24.58
N ASN A 488 -17.28 -2.10 -25.00
CA ASN A 488 -17.15 -1.57 -26.37
C ASN A 488 -16.15 -0.42 -26.46
N ARG A 489 -15.88 0.27 -25.34
CA ARG A 489 -15.01 1.44 -25.28
C ARG A 489 -13.57 1.10 -24.92
N PHE A 490 -13.38 0.21 -23.95
CA PHE A 490 -12.07 -0.13 -23.41
C PHE A 490 -11.33 -1.11 -24.32
N GLN A 491 -10.20 -0.67 -24.84
CA GLN A 491 -9.32 -1.52 -25.66
C GLN A 491 -8.27 -2.23 -24.80
N GLY A 492 -7.99 -1.72 -23.59
CA GLY A 492 -6.94 -2.25 -22.72
C GLY A 492 -5.53 -1.91 -23.19
N PRO A 493 -4.51 -2.53 -22.59
CA PRO A 493 -3.12 -2.39 -23.00
C PRO A 493 -2.92 -2.78 -24.47
N PRO A 494 -2.00 -2.14 -25.21
CA PRO A 494 -1.68 -2.56 -26.56
C PRO A 494 -1.09 -3.98 -26.53
N LEU A 495 -1.73 -4.91 -27.26
CA LEU A 495 -1.29 -6.30 -27.40
C LEU A 495 -1.15 -6.66 -28.87
N GLY A 496 -0.16 -7.50 -29.20
CA GLY A 496 0.04 -8.04 -30.55
C GLY A 496 0.24 -6.95 -31.60
N ASP A 497 -0.53 -7.00 -32.70
CA ASP A 497 -0.38 -6.10 -33.86
C ASP A 497 -0.55 -4.61 -33.54
N ILE A 498 -1.26 -4.28 -32.44
CA ILE A 498 -1.44 -2.91 -31.97
C ILE A 498 -0.10 -2.31 -31.49
N ILE A 499 0.80 -3.13 -30.96
CA ILE A 499 2.16 -2.70 -30.55
C ILE A 499 2.95 -2.25 -31.77
N ALA A 500 2.88 -3.02 -32.87
CA ALA A 500 3.55 -2.67 -34.13
C ALA A 500 2.97 -1.38 -34.73
N ALA A 501 1.65 -1.19 -34.67
CA ALA A 501 0.98 0.02 -35.14
C ALA A 501 1.30 1.26 -34.29
N ARG A 502 1.63 1.08 -33.00
CA ARG A 502 1.94 2.20 -32.08
C ARG A 502 3.38 2.68 -32.13
N GLN A 503 4.30 2.07 -32.90
CA GLN A 503 5.69 2.52 -32.92
C GLN A 503 5.87 3.99 -33.33
N ALA A 504 5.06 4.49 -34.27
CA ALA A 504 5.07 5.90 -34.65
C ALA A 504 4.59 6.82 -33.52
N ALA A 505 3.57 6.40 -32.77
CA ALA A 505 3.04 7.12 -31.62
C ALA A 505 4.02 7.12 -30.44
N ILE A 506 4.72 6.00 -30.22
CA ILE A 506 5.78 5.88 -29.22
C ILE A 506 6.87 6.92 -29.47
N LYS A 507 7.37 6.97 -30.70
CA LYS A 507 8.40 7.94 -31.10
C LYS A 507 7.94 9.38 -30.93
N ALA A 508 6.69 9.69 -31.26
CA ALA A 508 6.11 11.02 -31.08
C ALA A 508 5.98 11.41 -29.60
N ALA A 509 5.59 10.48 -28.73
CA ALA A 509 5.50 10.71 -27.29
C ALA A 509 6.88 10.98 -26.67
N GLU A 510 7.91 10.21 -27.03
CA GLU A 510 9.29 10.41 -26.57
C GLU A 510 9.88 11.75 -27.02
N GLN A 511 9.58 12.16 -28.25
CA GLN A 511 9.93 13.48 -28.77
C GLN A 511 9.23 14.60 -28.01
N ALA A 512 7.95 14.43 -27.65
CA ALA A 512 7.17 15.44 -26.93
C ALA A 512 7.70 15.71 -25.51
N VAL A 513 8.28 14.71 -24.85
CA VAL A 513 8.89 14.89 -23.52
C VAL A 513 10.36 15.31 -23.60
N GLY A 514 10.99 15.25 -24.78
CA GLY A 514 12.34 15.75 -25.03
C GLY A 514 13.44 14.73 -24.78
N GLU A 515 13.22 13.43 -25.03
CA GLU A 515 14.36 12.59 -25.43
C GLU A 515 14.69 12.90 -26.90
N THR A 516 15.32 14.05 -27.15
CA THR A 516 16.13 14.21 -28.35
C THR A 516 17.27 13.21 -28.24
N GLY A 517 17.25 12.21 -29.13
CA GLY A 517 18.14 11.07 -29.11
C GLY A 517 19.63 11.44 -29.04
N HIS A 518 20.40 10.55 -28.43
CA HIS A 518 21.41 9.72 -29.10
C HIS A 518 21.94 8.69 -28.11
#